data_AF-A0A067S6G4-F1
#
_entry.id   AF-A0A067S6G4-F1
#
_cell.length_a   1.000
_cell.length_b   1.000
_cell.length_c   1.000
_cell.angle_alpha   90.00
_cell.angle_beta   90.00
_cell.angle_gamma   90.00
#
_symmetry.space_group_name_H-M   'P 1'
#
loop_
_entity.id
_entity.type
_entity.pdbx_description
1 polymer ?
#
loop_
_entity_poly.entity_id
_entity_poly.type
_entity_poly.pdbx_seq_one_letter_code
_entity_poly.pdbx_strand_id
1 'polypeptide(L)'
;PRLSAKAKAAKRSKLMSHRNRQAQRQKSTDSKPKARYFEKHVKHAPTVHTAHDAKKIKIASTGYIGVRGKNSAQTFRLDELVGENSRFKFDLVEWDGITPTPIVDKNSLVVGALAGKPGSDPTWPDVQLGASGHLDTARSRLVFDKKDKKHRRGNFPA
;
A
#
# COMPACT_ATOMS: atom_id res chain seq x y z
N PRO A 1 -16.77 20.51 31.59
CA PRO A 1 -17.32 21.46 30.58
C PRO A 1 -18.47 20.85 29.76
N ARG A 2 -19.69 21.42 29.82
CA ARG A 2 -20.85 20.97 29.02
C ARG A 2 -20.64 21.36 27.56
N LEU A 3 -20.63 20.37 26.66
CA LEU A 3 -20.56 20.60 25.21
C LEU A 3 -21.78 21.37 24.72
N SER A 4 -21.57 22.33 23.82
CA SER A 4 -22.64 23.06 23.14
C SER A 4 -23.52 22.12 22.29
N ALA A 5 -24.77 22.53 22.03
CA ALA A 5 -25.71 21.73 21.22
C ALA A 5 -25.14 21.40 19.83
N LYS A 6 -24.43 22.36 19.20
CA LYS A 6 -23.76 22.17 17.91
C LYS A 6 -22.66 21.10 17.98
N ALA A 7 -21.85 21.10 19.05
CA ALA A 7 -20.82 20.09 19.25
C ALA A 7 -21.41 18.68 19.50
N LYS A 8 -22.54 18.59 20.21
CA LYS A 8 -23.27 17.32 20.41
C LYS A 8 -23.85 16.78 19.09
N ALA A 9 -24.44 17.63 18.26
CA ALA A 9 -24.98 17.26 16.95
C ALA A 9 -23.87 16.77 15.99
N ALA A 10 -22.74 17.49 15.92
CA ALA A 10 -21.58 17.08 15.14
C ALA A 10 -21.02 15.72 15.59
N LYS A 11 -20.94 15.47 16.91
CA LYS A 11 -20.51 14.19 17.46
C LYS A 11 -21.47 13.06 17.06
N ARG A 12 -22.78 13.29 17.12
CA ARG A 12 -23.80 12.30 16.73
C ARG A 12 -23.74 11.99 15.23
N SER A 13 -23.60 13.01 14.38
CA SER A 13 -23.44 12.82 12.92
C SER A 13 -22.18 12.00 12.58
N LYS A 14 -21.04 12.31 13.21
CA LYS A 14 -19.79 11.56 13.02
C LYS A 14 -19.92 10.09 13.44
N LEU A 15 -20.62 9.81 14.55
CA LEU A 15 -20.91 8.44 15.00
C LEU A 15 -21.81 7.68 14.02
N MET A 16 -22.87 8.33 13.50
CA MET A 16 -23.75 7.73 12.50
C MET A 16 -23.01 7.45 11.19
N SER A 17 -22.19 8.39 10.72
CA SER A 17 -21.32 8.21 9.54
C SER A 17 -20.36 7.03 9.72
N HIS A 18 -19.75 6.90 10.91
CA HIS A 18 -18.87 5.78 11.21
C HIS A 18 -19.61 4.43 11.17
N ARG A 19 -20.81 4.35 11.77
CA ARG A 19 -21.67 3.16 11.73
C ARG A 19 -22.07 2.79 10.31
N ASN A 20 -22.50 3.77 9.51
CA ASN A 20 -22.88 3.53 8.11
C ASN A 20 -21.68 3.04 7.29
N ARG A 21 -20.50 3.62 7.49
CA ARG A 21 -19.26 3.17 6.82
C ARG A 21 -18.88 1.75 7.23
N GLN A 22 -19.04 1.38 8.51
CA GLN A 22 -18.82 0.01 8.97
C GLN A 22 -19.81 -0.97 8.34
N ALA A 23 -21.11 -0.65 8.35
CA ALA A 23 -22.13 -1.48 7.72
C ALA A 23 -21.88 -1.65 6.21
N GLN A 24 -21.42 -0.61 5.53
CA GLN A 24 -21.11 -0.67 4.10
C GLN A 24 -19.85 -1.49 3.79
N ARG A 25 -18.84 -1.46 4.68
CA ARG A 25 -17.67 -2.35 4.60
C ARG A 25 -18.00 -3.82 4.87
N GLN A 26 -19.00 -4.10 5.72
CA GLN A 26 -19.48 -5.47 5.92
C GLN A 26 -20.31 -5.97 4.72
N LYS A 27 -20.92 -5.05 3.97
CA LYS A 27 -21.68 -5.34 2.75
C LYS A 27 -20.82 -5.44 1.48
N SER A 28 -19.54 -5.05 1.51
CA SER A 28 -18.70 -5.19 0.31
C SER A 28 -18.53 -6.67 0.01
N THR A 29 -19.14 -7.11 -1.08
CA THR A 29 -18.99 -8.46 -1.60
C THR A 29 -17.63 -8.60 -2.28
N ASP A 30 -17.04 -9.78 -2.19
CA ASP A 30 -15.84 -10.10 -2.96
C ASP A 30 -16.15 -9.97 -4.45
N SER A 31 -15.55 -8.97 -5.10
CA SER A 31 -15.67 -8.78 -6.55
C SER A 31 -14.85 -9.84 -7.26
N LYS A 32 -15.51 -10.74 -7.98
CA LYS A 32 -14.83 -11.75 -8.78
C LYS A 32 -14.25 -11.09 -10.04
N PRO A 33 -12.96 -11.31 -10.37
CA PRO A 33 -12.41 -10.84 -11.63
C PRO A 33 -13.13 -11.49 -12.82
N LYS A 34 -13.20 -10.80 -13.96
CA LYS A 34 -13.73 -11.40 -15.19
C LYS A 34 -12.86 -12.61 -15.57
N ALA A 35 -13.48 -13.70 -16.01
CA ALA A 35 -12.81 -14.98 -16.29
C ALA A 35 -11.55 -14.82 -17.17
N ARG A 36 -11.63 -14.02 -18.25
CA ARG A 36 -10.50 -13.71 -19.14
C ARG A 36 -9.28 -13.16 -18.39
N TYR A 37 -9.48 -12.24 -17.44
CA TYR A 37 -8.36 -11.63 -16.70
C TYR A 37 -7.82 -12.58 -15.64
N PHE A 38 -8.68 -13.41 -15.03
CA PHE A 38 -8.24 -14.45 -14.10
C PHE A 38 -7.31 -15.45 -14.80
N GLU A 39 -7.71 -15.94 -15.97
CA GLU A 39 -6.90 -16.89 -16.74
C GLU A 39 -5.58 -16.28 -17.19
N LYS A 40 -5.59 -15.02 -17.65
CA LYS A 40 -4.38 -14.34 -18.14
C LYS A 40 -3.40 -13.93 -17.04
N HIS A 41 -3.88 -13.50 -15.88
CA HIS A 41 -3.05 -12.80 -14.89
C HIS A 41 -2.97 -13.49 -13.53
N VAL A 42 -3.80 -14.49 -13.24
CA VAL A 42 -3.88 -15.12 -11.91
C VAL A 42 -3.60 -16.61 -11.97
N LYS A 43 -4.20 -17.34 -12.91
CA LYS A 43 -4.14 -18.81 -12.99
C LYS A 43 -2.72 -19.37 -13.13
N HIS A 44 -1.86 -18.69 -13.88
CA HIS A 44 -0.48 -19.11 -14.16
C HIS A 44 0.56 -18.16 -13.58
N ALA A 45 0.15 -17.28 -12.66
CA ALA A 45 1.06 -16.33 -12.04
C ALA A 45 2.08 -17.05 -11.14
N PRO A 46 3.39 -16.85 -11.33
CA PRO A 46 4.39 -17.34 -10.39
C PRO A 46 4.12 -16.71 -9.02
N THR A 47 4.21 -17.51 -7.96
CA THR A 47 3.85 -17.07 -6.61
C THR A 47 5.07 -17.05 -5.71
N VAL A 48 5.28 -15.94 -4.99
CA VAL A 48 6.32 -15.83 -3.97
C VAL A 48 5.73 -16.24 -2.63
N HIS A 49 6.22 -17.34 -2.07
CA HIS A 49 5.80 -17.84 -0.77
C HIS A 49 6.64 -17.22 0.34
N THR A 50 5.99 -16.78 1.42
CA THR A 50 6.65 -16.27 2.60
C THR A 50 6.32 -17.13 3.82
N ALA A 51 7.25 -17.24 4.77
CA ALA A 51 7.02 -17.95 6.03
C ALA A 51 6.07 -17.21 6.99
N HIS A 52 5.63 -16.00 6.61
CA HIS A 52 4.85 -15.12 7.48
C HIS A 52 3.41 -15.62 7.67
N ASP A 53 2.80 -15.30 8.81
CA ASP A 53 1.38 -15.58 9.09
C ASP A 53 0.62 -14.26 9.14
N ALA A 54 -0.09 -13.93 8.06
CA ALA A 54 -0.74 -12.65 7.91
C ALA A 54 -1.78 -12.38 9.00
N LYS A 55 -2.40 -13.44 9.53
CA LYS A 55 -3.39 -13.35 10.62
C LYS A 55 -2.79 -12.91 11.95
N LYS A 56 -1.47 -13.03 12.11
CA LYS A 56 -0.73 -12.62 13.32
C LYS A 56 -0.14 -11.22 13.23
N ILE A 57 -0.29 -10.52 12.10
CA ILE A 57 0.19 -9.14 11.97
C ILE A 57 -0.57 -8.25 12.95
N LYS A 58 0.15 -7.36 13.64
CA LYS A 58 -0.47 -6.35 14.50
C LYS A 58 -1.28 -5.38 13.64
N ILE A 59 -2.59 -5.32 13.88
CA ILE A 59 -3.53 -4.46 13.15
C ILE A 59 -4.01 -3.34 14.08
N ALA A 60 -3.95 -2.10 13.61
CA ALA A 60 -4.69 -0.98 14.16
C ALA A 60 -6.03 -0.82 13.44
N SER A 61 -6.94 -0.01 13.98
CA SER A 61 -8.24 0.28 13.35
C SER A 61 -8.15 0.85 11.92
N THR A 62 -6.98 1.35 11.51
CA THR A 62 -6.73 1.96 10.20
C THR A 62 -5.70 1.23 9.33
N GLY A 63 -5.12 0.11 9.78
CA GLY A 63 -4.17 -0.66 8.96
C GLY A 63 -3.14 -1.46 9.76
N TYR A 64 -2.24 -2.13 9.05
CA TYR A 64 -1.12 -2.89 9.65
C TYR A 64 -0.12 -1.97 10.35
N ILE A 65 0.40 -2.42 11.49
CA ILE A 65 1.38 -1.69 12.29
C ILE A 65 2.79 -2.18 11.95
N GLY A 66 3.58 -1.33 11.29
CA GLY A 66 5.02 -1.54 11.15
C GLY A 66 5.74 -1.19 12.45
N VAL A 67 6.55 -2.10 12.98
CA VAL A 67 7.40 -1.83 14.15
C VAL A 67 8.69 -1.17 13.68
N ARG A 68 8.96 0.04 14.15
CA ARG A 68 10.18 0.78 13.80
C ARG A 68 11.37 0.25 14.61
N GLY A 69 12.39 -0.26 13.93
CA GLY A 69 13.68 -0.58 14.55
C GLY A 69 14.46 0.68 14.95
N LYS A 70 15.46 0.55 15.84
CA LYS A 70 16.45 1.62 16.07
C LYS A 70 17.17 1.93 14.75
N ASN A 71 17.41 3.22 14.48
CA ASN A 71 18.06 3.72 13.25
C ASN A 71 17.37 3.30 11.93
N SER A 72 16.05 3.14 11.91
CA SER A 72 15.32 2.69 10.70
C SER A 72 15.29 3.67 9.53
N ALA A 73 15.95 4.82 9.62
CA ALA A 73 15.98 5.84 8.57
C ALA A 73 17.40 5.89 8.01
N GLN A 74 17.76 4.86 7.25
CA GLN A 74 19.07 4.70 6.64
C GLN A 74 18.90 4.11 5.24
N THR A 75 19.80 4.47 4.34
CA THR A 75 19.92 3.86 3.01
C THR A 75 20.69 2.56 3.13
N PHE A 76 20.16 1.49 2.56
CA PHE A 76 20.83 0.19 2.48
C PHE A 76 21.20 -0.12 1.03
N ARG A 77 22.37 -0.71 0.83
CA ARG A 77 22.75 -1.37 -0.43
C ARG A 77 22.12 -2.76 -0.48
N LEU A 78 22.02 -3.33 -1.68
CA LEU A 78 21.37 -4.63 -1.88
C LEU A 78 22.08 -5.75 -1.09
N ASP A 79 23.40 -5.80 -1.14
CA ASP A 79 24.26 -6.75 -0.41
C ASP A 79 24.14 -6.63 1.11
N GLU A 80 23.77 -5.45 1.62
CA GLU A 80 23.47 -5.27 3.04
C GLU A 80 22.12 -5.87 3.44
N LEU A 81 21.21 -6.09 2.49
CA LEU A 81 19.87 -6.64 2.71
C LEU A 81 19.78 -8.15 2.50
N VAL A 82 20.57 -8.70 1.58
CA VAL A 82 20.47 -10.10 1.12
C VAL A 82 21.69 -10.93 1.47
N GLY A 83 21.54 -12.26 1.47
CA GLY A 83 22.67 -13.20 1.62
C GLY A 83 23.05 -13.55 3.06
N GLU A 84 23.94 -14.54 3.20
CA GLU A 84 24.33 -15.15 4.48
C GLU A 84 25.11 -14.25 5.43
N ASN A 85 25.62 -13.11 4.96
CA ASN A 85 26.30 -12.14 5.82
C ASN A 85 25.43 -10.92 6.16
N SER A 86 24.27 -10.74 5.50
CA SER A 86 23.36 -9.64 5.80
C SER A 86 22.69 -9.84 7.16
N ARG A 87 22.51 -8.77 7.93
CA ARG A 87 21.68 -8.80 9.14
C ARG A 87 20.21 -9.15 8.84
N PHE A 88 19.70 -8.74 7.68
CA PHE A 88 18.28 -8.80 7.35
C PHE A 88 17.88 -10.12 6.70
N LYS A 89 18.81 -10.79 6.01
CA LYS A 89 18.58 -12.09 5.34
C LYS A 89 17.35 -12.06 4.44
N PHE A 90 17.14 -10.95 3.72
CA PHE A 90 16.03 -10.87 2.79
C PHE A 90 16.25 -11.76 1.58
N ASP A 91 15.16 -12.33 1.10
CA ASP A 91 15.12 -13.05 -0.16
C ASP A 91 15.05 -12.05 -1.32
N LEU A 92 15.94 -12.20 -2.30
CA LEU A 92 15.88 -11.43 -3.53
C LEU A 92 14.96 -12.14 -4.51
N VAL A 93 13.89 -11.47 -4.90
CA VAL A 93 13.00 -11.92 -5.99
C VAL A 93 13.34 -11.12 -7.23
N GLU A 94 13.99 -11.77 -8.19
CA GLU A 94 14.18 -11.20 -9.52
C GLU A 94 12.82 -11.14 -10.24
N TRP A 95 12.49 -9.96 -10.76
CA TRP A 95 11.20 -9.72 -11.39
C TRP A 95 11.36 -8.91 -12.67
N ASP A 96 10.69 -9.35 -13.73
CA ASP A 96 10.72 -8.74 -15.06
C ASP A 96 9.94 -7.41 -15.16
N GLY A 97 9.22 -7.02 -14.10
CA GLY A 97 8.38 -5.84 -14.08
C GLY A 97 7.09 -5.97 -14.92
N ILE A 98 6.79 -7.14 -15.49
CA ILE A 98 5.68 -7.39 -16.41
C ILE A 98 4.75 -8.46 -15.85
N THR A 99 5.31 -9.60 -15.45
CA THR A 99 4.55 -10.78 -15.04
C THR A 99 3.92 -10.56 -13.66
N PRO A 100 2.57 -10.55 -13.53
CA PRO A 100 1.95 -10.41 -12.22
C PRO A 100 2.39 -11.54 -11.30
N THR A 101 2.90 -11.20 -10.12
CA THR A 101 3.47 -12.16 -9.17
C THR A 101 2.89 -11.90 -7.78
N PRO A 102 1.90 -12.69 -7.31
CA PRO A 102 1.39 -12.56 -5.95
C PRO A 102 2.44 -12.97 -4.92
N ILE A 103 2.44 -12.25 -3.79
CA ILE A 103 3.21 -12.60 -2.59
C ILE A 103 2.21 -13.16 -1.59
N VAL A 104 2.41 -14.40 -1.17
CA VAL A 104 1.50 -15.11 -0.27
C VAL A 104 2.16 -15.41 1.07
N ASP A 105 1.33 -15.43 2.10
CA ASP A 105 1.71 -15.90 3.43
C ASP A 105 1.79 -17.44 3.45
N LYS A 106 2.19 -18.00 4.60
CA LYS A 106 2.33 -19.46 4.76
C LYS A 106 1.02 -20.24 4.57
N ASN A 107 -0.14 -19.57 4.62
CA ASN A 107 -1.46 -20.14 4.46
C ASN A 107 -2.05 -19.83 3.06
N SER A 108 -1.21 -19.41 2.11
CA SER A 108 -1.61 -19.00 0.76
C SER A 108 -2.55 -17.78 0.71
N LEU A 109 -2.54 -16.93 1.75
CA LEU A 109 -3.23 -15.64 1.70
C LEU A 109 -2.38 -14.62 0.96
N VAL A 110 -2.95 -13.96 -0.05
CA VAL A 110 -2.27 -12.87 -0.76
C VAL A 110 -2.06 -11.68 0.17
N VAL A 111 -0.81 -11.36 0.47
CA VAL A 111 -0.39 -10.23 1.33
C VAL A 111 0.20 -9.07 0.56
N GLY A 112 0.58 -9.31 -0.69
CA GLY A 112 1.07 -8.30 -1.62
C GLY A 112 1.03 -8.84 -3.05
N ALA A 113 1.29 -7.96 -4.02
CA ALA A 113 1.38 -8.35 -5.42
C ALA A 113 2.36 -7.45 -6.16
N LEU A 114 3.22 -8.06 -6.96
CA LEU A 114 3.96 -7.38 -8.02
C LEU A 114 3.02 -7.30 -9.22
N ALA A 115 2.39 -6.14 -9.45
CA ALA A 115 1.26 -6.03 -10.36
C ALA A 115 1.64 -6.13 -11.86
N GLY A 116 2.86 -5.73 -12.21
CA GLY A 116 3.37 -5.71 -13.58
C GLY A 116 2.84 -4.55 -14.42
N LYS A 117 3.61 -4.17 -15.44
CA LYS A 117 3.14 -3.28 -16.51
C LYS A 117 2.40 -4.06 -17.60
N PRO A 118 1.54 -3.40 -18.40
CA PRO A 118 1.00 -4.01 -19.61
C PRO A 118 2.13 -4.46 -20.55
N GLY A 119 2.26 -5.77 -20.77
CA GLY A 119 3.37 -6.35 -21.55
C GLY A 119 3.32 -6.02 -23.05
N SER A 120 2.13 -5.77 -23.61
CA SER A 120 1.92 -5.55 -25.04
C SER A 120 1.81 -4.07 -25.44
N ASP A 121 1.92 -3.14 -24.49
CA ASP A 121 1.76 -1.72 -24.77
C ASP A 121 3.13 -1.04 -24.88
N PRO A 122 3.58 -0.69 -26.10
CA PRO A 122 4.86 -0.02 -26.29
C PRO A 122 4.84 1.44 -25.78
N THR A 123 3.66 2.03 -25.60
CA THR A 123 3.50 3.42 -25.15
C THR A 123 3.50 3.57 -23.63
N TRP A 124 3.54 2.45 -22.89
CA TRP A 124 3.54 2.47 -21.43
C TRP A 124 4.62 3.36 -20.79
N PRO A 125 5.87 3.40 -21.29
CA PRO A 125 6.87 4.34 -20.79
C PRO A 125 6.44 5.80 -20.96
N ASP A 126 5.84 6.16 -22.09
CA ASP A 126 5.36 7.52 -22.36
C ASP A 126 4.21 7.90 -21.43
N VAL A 127 3.30 6.96 -21.16
CA VAL A 127 2.21 7.16 -20.18
C VAL A 127 2.79 7.44 -18.78
N GLN A 128 3.81 6.69 -18.36
CA GLN A 128 4.46 6.92 -17.06
C GLN A 128 5.20 8.26 -17.02
N LEU A 129 5.94 8.59 -18.09
CA LEU A 129 6.67 9.85 -18.19
C LEU A 129 5.73 11.05 -18.22
N GLY A 130 4.65 10.98 -19.00
CA GLY A 130 3.60 11.99 -19.06
C GLY A 130 2.93 12.20 -17.70
N ALA A 131 2.56 11.11 -17.01
CA ALA A 131 2.01 11.20 -15.67
C ALA A 131 2.98 11.87 -14.67
N SER A 132 4.26 11.51 -14.70
CA SER A 132 5.30 12.17 -13.88
C SER A 132 5.41 13.66 -14.20
N GLY A 133 5.48 14.01 -15.49
CA GLY A 133 5.57 15.40 -15.93
C GLY A 133 4.36 16.24 -15.51
N HIS A 134 3.15 15.66 -15.54
CA HIS A 134 1.95 16.32 -15.04
C HIS A 134 2.00 16.54 -13.51
N LEU A 135 2.46 15.55 -12.74
CA LEU A 135 2.65 15.70 -11.29
C LEU A 135 3.69 16.78 -10.96
N ASP A 136 4.80 16.81 -11.68
CA ASP A 136 5.86 17.81 -11.50
C ASP A 136 5.37 19.22 -11.87
N THR A 137 4.63 19.35 -12.97
CA THR A 137 4.02 20.62 -13.38
C THR A 137 3.01 21.12 -12.34
N ALA A 138 2.21 20.21 -11.79
CA ALA A 138 1.22 20.54 -10.77
C ALA A 138 1.86 20.88 -9.41
N ARG A 139 3.10 20.43 -9.15
CA ARG A 139 3.79 20.63 -7.86
C ARG A 139 3.86 22.09 -7.44
N SER A 140 4.12 23.01 -8.38
CA SER A 140 4.20 24.45 -8.11
C SER A 140 2.88 25.07 -7.62
N ARG A 141 1.75 24.42 -7.93
CA ARG A 141 0.40 24.86 -7.53
C ARG A 141 0.00 24.33 -6.15
N LEU A 142 0.77 23.43 -5.55
CA LEU A 142 0.49 22.88 -4.23
C LEU A 142 0.88 23.90 -3.15
N VAL A 143 -0.11 24.37 -2.41
CA VAL A 143 0.08 25.30 -1.28
C VAL A 143 -0.11 24.53 0.03
N PHE A 144 0.88 24.62 0.91
CA PHE A 144 0.88 23.93 2.20
C PHE A 144 1.05 24.93 3.35
N ASP A 145 0.24 24.81 4.40
CA ASP A 145 0.44 25.58 5.62
C ASP A 145 1.75 25.17 6.30
N LYS A 146 2.29 26.03 7.16
CA LYS A 146 3.52 25.74 7.93
C LYS A 146 3.44 24.44 8.74
N LYS A 147 2.24 24.09 9.23
CA LYS A 147 1.94 22.85 9.96
C LYS A 147 1.99 21.60 9.06
N ASP A 148 1.72 21.75 7.76
CA ASP A 148 1.63 20.64 6.79
C ASP A 148 2.99 20.37 6.12
N LYS A 149 3.92 21.33 6.20
CA LYS A 149 5.30 21.18 5.72
C LYS A 149 6.16 20.22 6.55
N LYS A 150 5.80 20.00 7.82
CA LYS A 150 6.53 19.14 8.75
C LYS A 150 5.60 18.07 9.32
N HIS A 151 5.62 16.90 8.70
CA HIS A 151 4.77 15.78 9.08
C HIS A 151 5.49 14.81 10.02
N ARG A 152 4.73 14.01 10.79
CA ARG A 152 5.27 12.97 11.68
C ARG A 152 6.12 11.92 10.94
N ARG A 153 5.91 11.77 9.62
CA ARG A 153 6.59 10.80 8.76
C ARG A 153 7.88 11.34 8.12
N GLY A 154 8.16 12.64 8.24
CA GLY A 154 9.35 13.25 7.66
C GLY A 154 9.17 14.73 7.32
N ASN A 155 10.27 15.37 6.92
CA ASN A 155 10.28 16.77 6.52
C ASN A 155 9.87 16.93 5.05
N PHE A 156 8.61 16.62 4.77
CA PHE A 156 8.01 16.83 3.45
C PHE A 156 6.58 17.35 3.63
N PRO A 157 6.07 18.12 2.66
CA PRO A 157 4.68 18.56 2.65
C PRO A 157 3.73 17.37 2.55
N ALA A 158 2.74 17.28 3.45
CA ALA A 158 1.76 16.18 3.48
C ALA A 158 0.41 16.64 4.03
#